data_AF-A0A835LS36-F1
#
_entry.id   AF-A0A835LS36-F1
#
_cell.length_a   1.000
_cell.length_b   1.000
_cell.length_c   1.000
_cell.angle_alpha   90.00
_cell.angle_beta   90.00
_cell.angle_gamma   90.00
#
_symmetry.space_group_name_H-M   'P 1'
#
loop_
_entity.id
_entity.type
_entity.pdbx_description
1 polymer ?
#
loop_
_entity_poly.entity_id
_entity_poly.type
_entity_poly.pdbx_seq_one_letter_code
_entity_poly.pdbx_strand_id
1 'polypeptide(L)'
;MGVRTWQRTLRKTSYLMKEWLTNDTRIIMPALLNEGGSIFVGITTLVDLGGGTGTAVRNIAKAFPHKNCIVYDLPQVIVDSPGYSEVNYVSGSLVTCSSSY
;
A
#
# COMPACT_ATOMS: atom_id res chain seq x y z
N MET A 1 23.21 -1.35 -19.40
CA MET A 1 22.02 -0.56 -19.03
C MET A 1 20.84 -1.53 -18.87
N GLY A 2 20.67 -2.09 -17.67
CA GLY A 2 19.63 -3.11 -17.42
C GLY A 2 18.42 -2.46 -16.75
N VAL A 3 17.26 -2.48 -17.40
CA VAL A 3 16.02 -2.07 -16.75
C VAL A 3 15.66 -3.15 -15.73
N ARG A 4 15.59 -2.78 -14.44
CA ARG A 4 15.30 -3.71 -13.35
C ARG A 4 13.90 -4.32 -13.55
N THR A 5 13.74 -5.62 -13.30
CA THR A 5 12.52 -6.39 -13.58
C THR A 5 11.24 -5.70 -13.08
N TRP A 6 11.27 -5.07 -11.90
CA TRP A 6 10.16 -4.28 -11.34
C TRP A 6 9.74 -3.07 -12.18
N GLN A 7 10.66 -2.43 -12.91
CA GLN A 7 10.34 -1.33 -13.84
C GLN A 7 9.73 -1.85 -15.16
N ARG A 8 10.03 -3.11 -15.53
CA ARG A 8 9.59 -3.71 -16.79
C ARG A 8 8.14 -4.22 -16.71
N THR A 9 7.69 -4.59 -15.52
CA THR A 9 6.32 -5.08 -15.24
C THR A 9 5.25 -3.98 -15.31
N LEU A 10 5.61 -2.69 -15.26
CA LEU A 10 4.64 -1.59 -15.08
C LEU A 10 4.09 -0.96 -16.36
N ARG A 11 4.57 -1.34 -17.56
CA ARG A 11 4.16 -0.66 -18.81
C ARG A 11 3.08 -1.36 -19.62
N LYS A 12 2.76 -2.64 -19.37
CA LYS A 12 1.76 -3.40 -20.15
C LYS A 12 0.81 -4.29 -19.33
N THR A 13 1.18 -4.70 -18.13
CA THR A 13 0.39 -5.62 -17.28
C THR A 13 -0.05 -4.98 -15.96
N SER A 14 0.10 -3.66 -15.81
CA SER A 14 -0.10 -2.95 -14.55
C SER A 14 -1.54 -2.99 -14.04
N TYR A 15 -2.54 -2.87 -14.93
CA TYR A 15 -3.95 -2.90 -14.53
C TYR A 15 -4.37 -4.26 -13.97
N LEU A 16 -4.07 -5.35 -14.68
CA LEU A 16 -4.42 -6.70 -14.23
C LEU A 16 -3.76 -7.07 -12.90
N MET A 17 -2.48 -6.70 -12.71
CA MET A 17 -1.82 -6.90 -11.42
C MET A 17 -2.44 -6.06 -10.31
N LYS A 18 -2.77 -4.79 -10.58
CA LYS A 18 -3.44 -3.91 -9.62
C LYS A 18 -4.80 -4.46 -9.18
N GLU A 19 -5.60 -4.93 -10.14
CA GLU A 19 -6.90 -5.55 -9.87
C GLU A 19 -6.75 -6.85 -9.09
N TRP A 20 -5.85 -7.74 -9.53
CA TRP A 20 -5.57 -9.00 -8.85
C TRP A 20 -5.10 -8.78 -7.40
N LEU A 21 -4.10 -7.93 -7.17
CA LEU A 21 -3.61 -7.60 -5.82
C LEU A 21 -4.70 -6.96 -4.96
N THR A 22 -5.53 -6.10 -5.54
CA THR A 22 -6.67 -5.50 -4.83
C THR A 22 -7.68 -6.56 -4.41
N ASN A 23 -7.98 -7.52 -5.28
CA ASN A 23 -8.92 -8.60 -4.99
C ASN A 23 -8.35 -9.59 -3.96
N ASP A 24 -7.09 -10.00 -4.12
CA ASP A 24 -6.37 -10.85 -3.18
C ASP A 24 -6.36 -10.21 -1.77
N THR A 25 -6.00 -8.93 -1.70
CA THR A 25 -6.05 -8.16 -0.45
C THR A 25 -7.44 -8.18 0.18
N ARG A 26 -8.51 -8.00 -0.61
CA ARG A 26 -9.90 -8.03 -0.08
C ARG A 26 -10.26 -9.37 0.54
N ILE A 27 -9.71 -10.47 0.03
CA ILE A 27 -9.97 -11.82 0.54
C ILE A 27 -9.22 -12.05 1.85
N ILE A 28 -7.96 -11.63 1.95
CA ILE A 28 -7.13 -11.90 3.14
C ILE A 28 -7.42 -10.96 4.32
N MET A 29 -7.82 -9.72 4.07
CA MET A 29 -7.94 -8.70 5.11
C MET A 29 -8.93 -9.06 6.24
N PRO A 30 -10.11 -9.66 5.98
CA PRO A 30 -11.00 -10.10 7.05
C PRO A 30 -10.35 -11.10 8.01
N ALA A 31 -9.62 -12.09 7.48
CA ALA A 31 -8.89 -13.06 8.30
C ALA A 31 -7.77 -12.39 9.10
N LEU A 32 -6.98 -11.51 8.45
CA LEU A 32 -5.91 -10.77 9.11
C LEU A 32 -6.42 -9.91 10.28
N LEU A 33 -7.55 -9.22 10.10
CA LEU A 33 -8.12 -8.36 11.15
C LEU A 33 -8.73 -9.18 12.29
N ASN A 34 -9.36 -10.32 11.98
CA ASN A 34 -9.98 -11.18 12.99
C ASN A 34 -8.95 -11.96 13.82
N GLU A 35 -7.91 -12.49 13.18
CA GLU A 35 -6.94 -13.37 13.84
C GLU A 35 -5.68 -12.61 14.29
N GLY A 36 -5.26 -11.61 13.51
CA GLY A 36 -4.04 -10.85 13.71
C GLY A 36 -4.25 -9.43 14.22
N GLY A 37 -5.49 -9.00 14.50
CA GLY A 37 -5.80 -7.61 14.86
C GLY A 37 -4.99 -7.06 16.04
N SER A 38 -4.58 -7.93 16.97
CA SER A 38 -3.78 -7.57 18.14
C SER A 38 -2.39 -7.01 17.80
N ILE A 39 -1.81 -7.38 16.64
CA ILE A 39 -0.50 -6.85 16.20
C ILE A 39 -0.53 -5.34 15.96
N PHE A 40 -1.72 -4.80 15.71
CA PHE A 40 -1.95 -3.39 15.49
C PHE A 40 -2.23 -2.64 16.81
N VAL A 41 -2.33 -3.31 17.96
CA VAL A 41 -2.49 -2.64 19.25
C VAL A 41 -1.17 -1.99 19.66
N GLY A 42 -1.22 -0.74 20.12
CA GLY A 42 -0.04 0.00 20.59
C GLY A 42 0.75 0.73 19.49
N ILE A 43 0.54 0.42 18.21
CA ILE A 43 1.11 1.22 17.11
C ILE A 43 0.23 2.44 16.80
N THR A 44 0.87 3.57 16.53
CA THR A 44 0.23 4.84 16.18
C THR A 44 0.22 5.08 14.67
N THR A 45 1.28 4.64 13.98
CA THR A 45 1.47 4.84 12.54
C THR A 45 1.79 3.51 11.88
N LEU A 46 1.14 3.24 10.76
CA LEU A 46 1.39 2.09 9.89
C LEU A 46 1.76 2.59 8.50
N VAL A 47 2.87 2.08 7.96
CA VAL A 47 3.29 2.34 6.58
C VAL A 47 3.28 1.04 5.79
N ASP A 48 2.50 0.99 4.72
CA ASP A 48 2.43 -0.13 3.79
C ASP A 48 3.28 0.18 2.55
N LEU A 49 4.45 -0.45 2.52
CA LEU A 49 5.47 -0.30 1.48
C LEU A 49 5.09 -1.16 0.25
N GLY A 50 4.79 -0.52 -0.87
CA GLY A 50 4.25 -1.21 -2.04
C GLY A 50 2.76 -1.53 -1.92
N GLY A 51 2.04 -0.79 -1.06
CA GLY A 51 0.64 -1.03 -0.73
C GLY A 51 -0.37 -0.78 -1.87
N GLY A 52 0.10 -0.41 -3.06
CA GLY A 52 -0.74 -0.29 -4.25
C GLY A 52 -1.84 0.75 -4.08
N THR A 53 -3.08 0.31 -4.24
CA THR A 53 -4.28 1.16 -4.09
C THR A 53 -4.60 1.55 -2.66
N GLY A 54 -3.88 0.99 -1.67
CA GLY A 54 -4.15 1.21 -0.25
C GLY A 54 -5.31 0.40 0.30
N THR A 55 -5.72 -0.67 -0.40
CA THR A 55 -6.85 -1.52 0.04
C THR A 55 -6.59 -2.14 1.42
N ALA A 56 -5.36 -2.59 1.69
CA ALA A 56 -4.99 -3.17 2.98
C ALA A 56 -5.09 -2.13 4.10
N VAL A 57 -4.35 -1.04 3.98
CA VAL A 57 -4.34 0.02 5.00
C VAL A 57 -5.69 0.71 5.18
N ARG A 58 -6.54 0.79 4.15
CA ARG A 58 -7.91 1.29 4.32
C ARG A 58 -8.73 0.38 5.25
N ASN A 59 -8.64 -0.93 5.09
CA ASN A 59 -9.35 -1.87 5.96
C ASN A 59 -8.81 -1.75 7.40
N ILE A 60 -7.51 -1.57 7.58
CA ILE A 60 -6.89 -1.35 8.90
C ILE A 60 -7.34 -0.01 9.49
N ALA A 61 -7.32 1.09 8.72
CA ALA A 61 -7.76 2.41 9.16
C ALA A 61 -9.23 2.40 9.61
N LYS A 62 -10.09 1.66 8.92
CA LYS A 62 -11.50 1.47 9.32
C LYS A 62 -11.67 0.67 10.60
N ALA A 63 -10.87 -0.40 10.77
CA ALA A 63 -10.89 -1.21 11.99
C ALA A 63 -10.27 -0.48 13.20
N PHE A 64 -9.31 0.42 12.94
CA PHE A 64 -8.58 1.17 13.96
C PHE A 64 -8.51 2.67 13.60
N PRO A 65 -9.62 3.43 13.79
CA PRO A 65 -9.74 4.81 13.31
C PRO A 65 -8.70 5.80 13.86
N HIS A 66 -8.05 5.48 14.98
CA HIS A 66 -7.03 6.32 15.60
C HIS A 66 -5.62 6.13 15.03
N LYS A 67 -5.44 5.27 14.02
CA LYS A 67 -4.14 5.02 13.41
C LYS A 67 -3.90 5.92 12.22
N ASN A 68 -2.71 6.50 12.16
CA ASN A 68 -2.22 7.13 10.95
C ASN A 68 -1.78 6.04 9.96
N CYS A 69 -2.51 5.88 8.86
CA CYS A 69 -2.25 4.87 7.86
C CYS A 69 -1.66 5.51 6.60
N ILE A 70 -0.51 5.00 6.16
CA ILE A 70 0.25 5.54 5.02
C ILE A 70 0.50 4.43 4.01
N VAL A 71 0.19 4.68 2.73
CA VAL A 71 0.70 3.89 1.61
C VAL A 71 1.94 4.58 1.06
N TYR A 72 3.03 3.83 0.91
CA TYR A 72 4.20 4.29 0.19
C TYR A 72 4.44 3.42 -1.04
N ASP A 73 4.35 3.99 -2.24
CA ASP A 73 4.53 3.25 -3.49
C ASP A 73 5.16 4.13 -4.57
N LEU A 74 5.44 3.55 -5.74
CA LEU A 74 5.99 4.27 -6.88
C LEU A 74 5.04 5.40 -7.31
N PRO A 75 5.57 6.54 -7.79
CA PRO A 75 4.73 7.68 -8.21
C PRO A 75 3.61 7.32 -9.18
N GLN A 76 3.89 6.45 -10.15
CA GLN A 76 2.90 5.99 -11.12
C GLN A 76 1.79 5.11 -10.53
N VAL A 77 1.99 4.50 -9.36
CA VAL A 77 0.95 3.72 -8.66
C VAL A 77 0.09 4.65 -7.81
N ILE A 78 0.73 5.60 -7.13
CA ILE A 78 0.07 6.57 -6.26
C ILE A 78 -0.85 7.51 -7.04
N VAL A 79 -0.44 7.97 -8.22
CA VAL A 79 -1.28 8.85 -9.06
C VAL A 79 -2.60 8.21 -9.48
N ASP A 80 -2.62 6.89 -9.64
CA ASP A 80 -3.82 6.12 -10.02
C ASP A 80 -4.58 5.59 -8.79
N SER A 81 -4.18 5.97 -7.58
CA SER A 81 -4.78 5.45 -6.34
C SER A 81 -6.02 6.24 -5.93
N PRO A 82 -7.03 5.56 -5.38
CA PRO A 82 -8.23 6.23 -4.86
C PRO A 82 -7.90 7.12 -3.66
N GLY A 83 -8.44 8.34 -3.62
CA GLY A 83 -8.25 9.27 -2.51
C GLY A 83 -9.11 8.92 -1.29
N TYR A 84 -8.72 7.88 -0.54
CA TYR A 84 -9.37 7.55 0.73
C TYR A 84 -8.98 8.57 1.80
N SER A 85 -9.96 9.18 2.47
CA SER A 85 -9.71 10.22 3.48
C SER A 85 -8.99 9.69 4.73
N GLU A 86 -9.08 8.39 4.99
CA GLU A 86 -8.44 7.72 6.12
C GLU A 86 -7.00 7.27 5.82
N VAL A 87 -6.50 7.50 4.60
CA VAL A 87 -5.21 6.98 4.12
C VAL A 87 -4.37 8.10 3.51
N ASN A 88 -3.14 8.22 3.98
CA ASN A 88 -2.14 9.11 3.39
C ASN A 88 -1.35 8.38 2.31
N TYR A 89 -1.09 9.03 1.19
CA TYR A 89 -0.31 8.45 0.09
C TYR A 89 1.01 9.21 -0.06
N VAL A 90 2.11 8.48 -0.05
CA VAL A 90 3.46 9.00 -0.26
C VAL A 90 4.06 8.28 -1.45
N SER A 91 4.64 9.03 -2.38
CA SER A 91 5.29 8.44 -3.54
C SER A 91 6.80 8.38 -3.37
N GLY A 92 7.43 7.31 -3.86
CA GLY A 92 8.87 7.20 -3.89
C GLY A 92 9.37 5.82 -4.30
N SER A 93 10.67 5.59 -4.16
CA SER A 93 11.29 4.30 -4.48
C SER A 93 11.43 3.48 -3.21
N LEU A 94 11.00 2.22 -3.25
CA LEU A 94 11.15 1.26 -2.14
C LEU A 94 12.60 0.85 -1.89
N VAL A 95 13.43 0.92 -2.93
CA VAL A 95 14.82 0.43 -2.92
C VAL A 95 15.85 1.53 -2.79
N THR A 96 15.45 2.79 -2.94
CA THR A 96 16.35 3.94 -2.81
C THR A 96 15.69 4.99 -1.93
N CYS A 97 16.30 5.26 -0.79
CA CYS A 97 16.01 6.45 -0.01
C CYS A 97 16.97 7.55 -0.44
N SER A 98 16.47 8.62 -1.05
CA SER A 98 17.26 9.84 -1.25
C SER A 98 17.05 10.74 -0.04
N SER A 99 17.96 10.69 0.92
CA SER A 99 18.02 11.68 1.99
C SER A 99 18.24 13.05 1.35
N SER A 100 17.24 13.93 1.41
CA SER A 100 17.45 15.34 1.13
C SER A 100 17.96 15.97 2.41
N TYR A 101 19.27 16.19 2.49
CA TYR A 101 19.89 17.11 3.45
C TYR A 101 20.06 18.47 2.78
#